data_AF-A0A7W6NDJ9-F1
#
_entry.id   AF-A0A7W6NDJ9-F1
#
_cell.length_a   1.000
_cell.length_b   1.000
_cell.length_c   1.000
_cell.angle_alpha   90.00
_cell.angle_beta   90.00
_cell.angle_gamma   90.00
#
_symmetry.space_group_name_H-M   'P 1'
#
loop_
_entity.id
_entity.type
_entity.pdbx_description
1 polymer ?
#
loop_
_entity_poly.entity_id
_entity_poly.type
_entity_poly.pdbx_seq_one_letter_code
_entity_poly.pdbx_strand_id
1 'polypeptide(L)'
;MARKGDKQAPPMAEVDHLVDENSAMLDVPDGSGLKVAGEHDATVGSTGPTNWWLYGLGALAIIVAILLVMQIFSGAPGTDMQPGTPTSEPVVETPAQ
;
A
#
# COMPACT_ATOMS: atom_id res chain seq x y z
N MET A 1 -18.27 -16.88 48.61
CA MET A 1 -18.22 -15.51 48.04
C MET A 1 -16.77 -15.24 47.64
N ALA A 2 -16.42 -15.27 46.35
CA ALA A 2 -15.04 -15.06 45.90
C ALA A 2 -14.86 -13.61 45.45
N ARG A 3 -13.92 -12.87 46.08
CA ARG A 3 -13.54 -11.53 45.64
C ARG A 3 -12.84 -11.64 44.30
N LYS A 4 -13.40 -10.97 43.29
CA LYS A 4 -12.83 -10.79 41.96
C LYS A 4 -11.53 -10.00 42.15
N GLY A 5 -10.39 -10.63 41.87
CA GLY A 5 -9.08 -10.01 41.99
C GLY A 5 -9.03 -8.71 41.19
N ASP A 6 -8.62 -7.64 41.85
CA ASP A 6 -8.32 -6.37 41.23
C ASP A 6 -7.23 -6.60 40.18
N LYS A 7 -7.60 -6.49 38.91
CA LYS A 7 -6.64 -6.53 37.81
C LYS A 7 -5.80 -5.26 37.93
N GLN A 8 -4.56 -5.42 38.37
CA GLN A 8 -3.57 -4.35 38.45
C GLN A 8 -3.54 -3.64 37.09
N ALA A 9 -3.87 -2.35 37.07
CA ALA A 9 -3.74 -1.53 35.86
C ALA A 9 -2.25 -1.52 35.43
N PRO A 10 -1.96 -1.51 34.12
CA PRO A 10 -0.58 -1.44 33.65
C PRO A 10 0.11 -0.18 34.20
N PRO A 11 1.43 -0.22 34.46
CA PRO A 11 2.16 0.93 34.95
C PRO A 11 2.03 2.06 33.92
N MET A 12 1.37 3.15 34.33
CA MET A 12 1.19 4.34 33.50
C MET A 12 2.30 5.34 33.82
N ALA A 13 2.80 6.03 32.80
CA ALA A 13 3.72 7.13 33.01
C ALA A 13 2.92 8.34 33.53
N GLU A 14 3.27 8.83 34.71
CA GLU A 14 2.75 10.09 35.26
C GLU A 14 3.57 11.23 34.66
N VAL A 15 2.92 12.12 33.91
CA VAL A 15 3.55 13.27 33.26
C VAL A 15 2.76 14.52 33.59
N ASP A 16 3.47 15.61 33.90
CA ASP A 16 2.83 16.88 34.27
C ASP A 16 2.07 17.51 33.10
N HIS A 17 2.64 17.39 31.89
CA HIS A 17 2.14 18.05 30.68
C HIS A 17 2.36 17.18 29.43
N LEU A 18 1.39 17.22 28.51
CA LEU A 18 1.45 16.56 27.22
C LEU A 18 1.64 17.59 26.12
N VAL A 19 2.68 17.37 25.31
CA VAL A 19 3.06 18.24 24.21
C VAL A 19 3.11 17.41 22.93
N ASP A 20 2.45 17.91 21.89
CA ASP A 20 2.42 17.31 20.56
C ASP A 20 3.71 17.61 19.75
N GLU A 21 3.91 16.94 18.63
CA GLU A 21 5.01 17.12 17.67
C GLU A 21 5.14 18.57 17.15
N ASN A 22 4.04 19.33 17.21
CA ASN A 22 3.99 20.73 16.85
C ASN A 22 4.13 21.69 18.05
N SER A 23 4.61 21.19 19.20
CA SER A 23 4.73 21.95 20.46
C SER A 23 3.41 22.48 21.02
N ALA A 24 2.28 21.89 20.61
CA ALA A 24 0.97 22.25 21.13
C ALA A 24 0.69 21.52 22.45
N MET A 25 0.18 22.25 23.44
CA MET A 25 -0.26 21.68 24.71
C MET A 25 -1.57 20.92 24.49
N LEU A 26 -1.61 19.64 24.90
CA LEU A 26 -2.82 18.83 24.85
C LEU A 26 -3.53 18.90 26.19
N ASP A 27 -4.77 19.40 26.18
CA ASP A 27 -5.66 19.35 27.34
C ASP A 27 -6.28 17.95 27.43
N VAL A 28 -5.85 17.20 28.44
CA VAL A 28 -6.28 15.81 28.63
C VAL A 28 -6.90 15.69 30.02
N PRO A 29 -8.11 15.12 30.15
CA PRO A 29 -8.79 15.01 31.44
C PRO A 29 -7.95 14.31 32.52
N ASP A 30 -7.99 14.88 33.72
CA ASP A 30 -7.27 14.36 34.90
C ASP A 30 -7.62 12.88 35.17
N GLY A 31 -6.58 12.07 35.36
CA GLY A 31 -6.72 10.63 35.63
C GLY A 31 -7.03 9.77 34.40
N SER A 32 -7.06 10.35 33.19
CA SER A 32 -7.13 9.55 31.98
C SER A 32 -5.80 8.83 31.73
N GLY A 33 -5.90 7.53 31.51
CA GLY A 33 -4.72 6.73 31.18
C GLY A 33 -4.29 6.99 29.76
N LEU A 34 -3.09 7.55 29.57
CA LEU A 34 -2.44 7.62 28.28
C LEU A 34 -2.09 6.21 27.84
N LYS A 35 -2.92 5.65 26.95
CA LYS A 35 -2.54 4.47 26.21
C LYS A 35 -1.52 4.89 25.15
N VAL A 36 -0.38 4.22 25.13
CA VAL A 36 0.46 4.17 23.93
C VAL A 36 -0.47 3.85 22.77
N ALA A 37 -0.41 4.62 21.69
CA ALA A 37 -1.09 4.34 20.42
C ALA A 37 -0.47 3.07 19.80
N GLY A 38 -0.60 1.96 20.52
CA GLY A 38 -0.14 0.65 20.15
C GLY A 38 -1.11 0.11 19.13
N GLU A 39 -0.59 -0.01 17.91
CA GLU A 39 -1.03 -0.94 16.88
C GLU A 39 -2.31 -0.51 16.15
N HIS A 40 -2.08 0.38 15.17
CA HIS A 40 -2.85 0.55 13.95
C HIS A 40 -4.35 0.82 14.13
N ASP A 41 -4.70 2.10 14.06
CA ASP A 41 -6.04 2.51 13.69
C ASP A 41 -6.48 1.74 12.43
N ALA A 42 -7.74 1.28 12.37
CA ALA A 42 -8.25 0.48 11.25
C ALA A 42 -8.05 1.23 9.91
N THR A 43 -8.04 2.56 9.99
CA THR A 43 -7.66 3.48 8.93
C THR A 43 -6.27 3.21 8.35
N VAL A 44 -5.25 2.99 9.19
CA VAL A 44 -3.86 2.68 8.77
C VAL A 44 -3.75 1.27 8.20
N GLY A 45 -4.51 0.30 8.74
CA GLY A 45 -4.58 -1.05 8.18
C GLY A 45 -5.15 -1.08 6.76
N SER A 46 -6.07 -0.17 6.45
CA SER A 46 -6.71 -0.07 5.13
C SER A 46 -5.80 0.50 4.04
N THR A 47 -4.82 1.33 4.42
CA THR A 47 -3.78 1.88 3.54
C THR A 47 -2.51 1.02 3.49
N GLY A 48 -2.51 -0.12 4.18
CA GLY A 48 -1.38 -1.01 4.26
C GLY A 48 -1.00 -1.61 2.90
N PRO A 49 0.29 -1.90 2.66
CA PRO A 49 0.75 -2.36 1.36
C PRO A 49 0.06 -3.63 0.86
N THR A 50 -0.43 -4.47 1.75
CA THR A 50 -1.12 -5.72 1.39
C THR A 50 -2.46 -5.47 0.70
N ASN A 51 -3.19 -4.41 1.06
CA ASN A 51 -4.55 -4.19 0.57
C ASN A 51 -4.56 -3.60 -0.85
N TRP A 52 -3.83 -2.51 -1.11
CA TRP A 52 -3.73 -1.92 -2.45
C TRP A 52 -3.04 -2.83 -3.47
N TRP A 53 -2.12 -3.70 -3.05
CA TRP A 53 -1.37 -4.57 -3.97
C TRP A 53 -2.25 -5.69 -4.54
N LEU A 54 -3.22 -6.20 -3.79
CA LEU A 54 -4.19 -7.17 -4.31
C LEU A 54 -5.07 -6.55 -5.40
N TYR A 55 -5.61 -5.35 -5.15
CA TYR A 55 -6.40 -4.63 -6.16
C TYR A 55 -5.54 -4.22 -7.36
N GLY A 56 -4.30 -3.77 -7.12
CA GLY A 56 -3.35 -3.39 -8.15
C GLY A 56 -2.95 -4.56 -9.04
N LEU A 57 -2.63 -5.72 -8.47
CA LEU A 57 -2.34 -6.94 -9.23
C LEU A 57 -3.56 -7.43 -10.01
N GLY A 58 -4.75 -7.42 -9.40
CA GLY A 58 -5.98 -7.80 -10.08
C GLY A 58 -6.25 -6.91 -11.30
N ALA A 59 -6.13 -5.60 -11.13
CA ALA A 59 -6.27 -4.64 -12.23
C ALA A 59 -5.21 -4.84 -13.31
N LEU A 60 -3.94 -5.04 -12.92
CA LEU A 60 -2.85 -5.31 -13.87
C LEU A 60 -3.09 -6.58 -14.67
N ALA A 61 -3.53 -7.67 -14.02
CA ALA A 61 -3.85 -8.92 -14.70
C ALA A 61 -4.96 -8.74 -15.75
N ILE A 62 -5.99 -7.94 -15.44
CA ILE A 62 -7.07 -7.62 -16.38
C ILE A 62 -6.53 -6.84 -17.59
N ILE A 63 -5.71 -5.81 -17.36
CA ILE A 63 -5.12 -5.01 -18.44
C ILE A 63 -4.27 -5.91 -19.35
N VAL A 64 -3.39 -6.74 -18.78
CA VAL A 64 -2.57 -7.69 -19.53
C VAL A 64 -3.44 -8.66 -20.33
N ALA A 65 -4.52 -9.18 -19.76
CA ALA A 65 -5.44 -10.07 -20.45
C ALA A 65 -6.12 -9.39 -21.64
N ILE A 66 -6.61 -8.15 -21.47
CA ILE A 66 -7.22 -7.37 -22.56
C ILE A 66 -6.19 -7.12 -23.67
N LEU A 67 -5.00 -6.66 -23.30
CA LEU A 67 -3.92 -6.41 -24.26
C LEU A 67 -3.53 -7.69 -25.01
N LEU A 68 -3.41 -8.83 -24.31
CA LEU A 68 -3.11 -10.13 -24.94
C LEU A 68 -4.20 -10.55 -25.92
N VAL A 69 -5.47 -10.41 -25.55
CA VAL A 69 -6.59 -10.70 -26.46
C VAL A 69 -6.50 -9.81 -27.71
N MET A 70 -6.24 -8.51 -27.52
CA MET A 70 -6.06 -7.58 -28.64
C MET A 70 -4.85 -7.96 -29.51
N GLN A 71 -3.74 -8.40 -28.91
CA GLN A 71 -2.54 -8.88 -29.60
C GLN A 71 -2.77 -10.18 -30.38
N ILE A 72 -3.60 -11.10 -29.87
CA ILE A 72 -3.96 -12.34 -30.58
C ILE A 72 -4.72 -12.00 -31.87
N PHE A 73 -5.64 -11.04 -31.82
CA PHE A 73 -6.47 -10.68 -32.99
C PHE A 73 -5.79 -9.71 -33.96
N SER A 74 -4.92 -8.81 -33.48
CA SER A 74 -4.29 -7.76 -34.31
C SER A 74 -2.84 -8.07 -34.67
N GLY A 75 -2.29 -9.18 -34.15
CA GLY A 75 -0.84 -9.40 -34.13
C GLY A 75 -0.13 -8.43 -33.18
N ALA A 76 1.18 -8.61 -33.00
CA ALA A 76 2.05 -7.66 -32.32
C ALA A 76 3.07 -7.08 -33.33
N PRO A 77 2.68 -6.05 -34.10
CA PRO A 77 3.57 -5.45 -35.10
C PRO A 77 4.81 -4.86 -34.41
N GLY A 78 6.00 -5.22 -34.88
CA GLY A 78 7.25 -4.67 -34.37
C GLY A 78 7.87 -5.37 -33.15
N THR A 79 7.31 -6.49 -32.68
CA THR A 79 7.98 -7.36 -31.68
C THR A 79 8.71 -8.55 -32.31
N ASP A 80 8.68 -8.67 -33.64
CA ASP A 80 9.40 -9.72 -34.36
C ASP A 80 10.91 -9.46 -34.28
N MET A 81 11.64 -10.47 -33.81
CA MET A 81 13.10 -10.49 -33.84
C MET A 81 13.54 -10.66 -35.28
N GLN A 82 14.19 -9.66 -35.86
CA GLN A 82 14.83 -9.82 -37.17
C GLN A 82 16.05 -10.76 -37.02
N PRO A 83 16.10 -11.90 -37.74
CA PRO A 83 17.24 -12.80 -37.67
C PRO A 83 18.52 -12.08 -38.13
N GLY A 84 19.50 -11.97 -37.24
CA GLY A 84 20.79 -11.33 -37.53
C GLY A 84 20.88 -9.84 -37.19
N THR A 85 19.84 -9.22 -36.61
CA THR A 85 19.91 -7.85 -36.06
C THR A 85 19.97 -7.88 -34.52
N PRO A 86 20.58 -6.86 -33.87
CA PRO A 86 20.46 -6.72 -32.43
C PRO A 86 18.98 -6.52 -32.07
N THR A 87 18.59 -7.09 -30.94
CA THR A 87 17.22 -7.16 -30.37
C THR A 87 16.45 -5.84 -30.29
N SER A 88 17.12 -4.71 -30.56
CA SER A 88 16.62 -3.34 -30.40
C SER A 88 16.52 -2.57 -31.72
N GLU A 89 16.77 -3.19 -32.88
CA GLU A 89 16.65 -2.49 -34.16
C GLU A 89 15.16 -2.31 -34.55
N PRO A 90 14.63 -1.08 -34.59
CA PRO A 90 13.26 -0.85 -35.03
C PRO A 90 13.16 -1.11 -36.53
N VAL A 91 12.24 -1.98 -36.95
CA VAL A 91 11.93 -2.17 -38.37
C VAL A 91 11.36 -0.86 -38.93
N VAL A 92 12.15 -0.18 -39.75
CA VAL A 92 11.69 1.01 -40.49
C VAL A 92 10.97 0.51 -41.75
N GLU A 93 9.65 0.61 -41.78
CA GLU A 93 8.90 0.45 -43.03
C GLU A 93 9.33 1.54 -44.01
N THR A 94 9.95 1.15 -45.13
CA THR A 94 10.24 2.09 -46.22
C THR A 94 8.90 2.43 -46.87
N PRO A 95 8.44 3.70 -46.85
CA PRO A 95 7.18 4.05 -47.48
C PRO A 95 7.26 3.72 -48.98
N ALA A 96 6.22 3.06 -49.49
CA ALA A 96 6.10 2.76 -50.92
C ALA A 96 6.15 4.07 -51.72
N GLN A 97 7.02 4.09 -52.73
CA GLN A 97 7.23 5.22 -53.63
C GLN A 97 6.06 5.40 -54.60
#